data_AF-A0A157ZCZ1-F1
#
_entry.id   AF-A0A157ZCZ1-F1
#
_cell.length_a   1.000
_cell.length_b   1.000
_cell.length_c   1.000
_cell.angle_alpha   90.00
_cell.angle_beta   90.00
_cell.angle_gamma   90.00
#
_symmetry.space_group_name_H-M   'P 1'
#
loop_
_entity.id
_entity.type
_entity.pdbx_description
1 polymer ?
#
loop_
_entity_poly.entity_id
_entity_poly.type
_entity_poly.pdbx_seq_one_letter_code
_entity_poly.pdbx_strand_id
1 'polypeptide(L)'
;MGFEQLAALKKQLAQRNERAPAKKPAARPQRPAPATPKQPVDPVVHTIGKLQKQFPRAFPKNPAPKLPLKVGILEDLLKEAPNLRLTEKEVRDAIKTWCRGARYWSSLVEGAARVDLQGDAVGQVSAADAGRAQYLEAQRLARASSAPAKAKA
;
A
#
# COMPACT_ATOMS: atom_id res chain seq x y z
N MET A 1 -38.82 -30.85 -9.70
CA MET A 1 -39.52 -29.54 -9.81
C MET A 1 -38.73 -28.49 -9.01
N GLY A 2 -37.60 -27.98 -9.52
CA GLY A 2 -36.66 -27.18 -8.72
C GLY A 2 -35.92 -26.06 -9.46
N PHE A 3 -36.41 -25.64 -10.63
CA PHE A 3 -35.76 -24.57 -11.43
C PHE A 3 -36.64 -23.32 -11.65
N GLU A 4 -37.90 -23.33 -11.19
CA GLU A 4 -38.80 -22.18 -11.37
C GLU A 4 -38.63 -21.07 -10.31
N GLN A 5 -37.99 -21.35 -9.17
CA GLN A 5 -37.79 -20.34 -8.12
C GLN A 5 -36.73 -19.28 -8.48
N LEU A 6 -35.81 -19.57 -9.41
CA LEU A 6 -34.74 -18.63 -9.80
C LEU A 6 -35.22 -17.54 -10.76
N ALA A 7 -36.27 -17.79 -11.55
CA ALA A 7 -36.85 -16.78 -12.44
C ALA A 7 -37.73 -15.78 -11.68
N ALA A 8 -38.46 -16.24 -10.66
CA ALA A 8 -39.32 -15.39 -9.83
C ALA A 8 -38.50 -14.38 -8.99
N LEU A 9 -37.34 -14.79 -8.46
CA LEU A 9 -36.51 -13.94 -7.60
C LEU A 9 -35.85 -12.77 -8.37
N LYS A 10 -35.49 -12.99 -9.64
CA LYS A 10 -34.90 -11.94 -10.49
C LYS A 10 -35.92 -10.87 -10.90
N LYS A 11 -37.18 -11.24 -11.08
CA LYS A 11 -38.27 -10.28 -11.39
C LYS A 11 -38.55 -9.31 -10.24
N GLN A 12 -38.35 -9.74 -9.00
CA GLN A 12 -38.64 -8.93 -7.81
C GLN A 12 -37.57 -7.85 -7.53
N LEU A 13 -36.31 -8.08 -7.93
CA LEU A 13 -35.23 -7.10 -7.79
C LEU A 13 -35.31 -5.97 -8.83
N ALA A 14 -35.77 -6.26 -10.05
CA ALA A 14 -35.95 -5.23 -11.08
C ALA A 14 -37.11 -4.28 -10.75
N GLN A 15 -38.17 -4.77 -10.10
CA GLN A 15 -39.38 -3.99 -9.82
C GLN A 15 -39.22 -3.00 -8.66
N ARG A 16 -38.22 -3.18 -7.78
CA ARG A 16 -37.92 -2.24 -6.67
C ARG A 16 -37.12 -1.02 -7.14
N ASN A 17 -36.54 -1.07 -8.35
CA ASN A 17 -35.77 0.03 -8.91
C ASN A 17 -36.63 1.01 -9.75
N GLU A 18 -37.90 0.68 -10.00
CA GLU A 18 -38.76 1.32 -11.02
C GLU A 18 -40.13 1.77 -10.45
N ARG A 19 -40.15 2.42 -9.27
CA ARG A 19 -41.29 3.23 -8.77
C ARG A 19 -40.67 4.38 -7.94
N ALA A 20 -40.79 5.67 -8.22
CA ALA A 20 -41.58 6.46 -9.16
C ALA A 20 -40.94 7.88 -9.28
N PRO A 21 -41.37 8.73 -10.25
CA PRO A 21 -40.78 10.04 -10.53
C PRO A 21 -41.49 11.24 -9.86
N ALA A 22 -40.81 12.40 -9.91
CA ALA A 22 -41.29 13.79 -9.95
C ALA A 22 -41.68 14.52 -8.63
N LYS A 23 -40.90 15.55 -8.27
CA LYS A 23 -41.21 17.01 -8.47
C LYS A 23 -40.23 17.89 -7.66
N LYS A 24 -39.60 18.89 -8.32
CA LYS A 24 -38.96 20.05 -7.68
C LYS A 24 -40.05 20.98 -7.11
N PRO A 25 -39.76 21.74 -6.05
CA PRO A 25 -39.45 23.16 -6.23
C PRO A 25 -38.22 23.63 -5.42
N ALA A 26 -37.77 24.84 -5.79
CA ALA A 26 -36.51 25.46 -5.41
C ALA A 26 -36.41 25.87 -3.93
N ALA A 27 -35.17 25.86 -3.40
CA ALA A 27 -34.52 26.96 -2.66
C ALA A 27 -33.48 26.46 -1.62
N ARG A 28 -32.22 26.33 -2.04
CA ARG A 28 -31.03 26.94 -1.41
C ARG A 28 -29.79 26.54 -2.21
N PRO A 29 -28.89 27.47 -2.61
CA PRO A 29 -27.62 27.06 -3.19
C PRO A 29 -26.83 26.32 -2.11
N GLN A 30 -26.81 24.99 -2.19
CA GLN A 30 -25.86 24.19 -1.42
C GLN A 30 -24.48 24.53 -1.97
N ARG A 31 -23.77 25.42 -1.26
CA ARG A 31 -22.32 25.60 -1.42
C ARG A 31 -21.67 24.22 -1.53
N PRO A 32 -20.71 24.01 -2.44
CA PRO A 32 -19.98 22.75 -2.49
C PRO A 32 -19.39 22.51 -1.10
N ALA A 33 -19.72 21.36 -0.52
CA ALA A 33 -19.17 20.94 0.76
C ALA A 33 -17.63 21.01 0.66
N PRO A 34 -16.93 21.66 1.59
CA PRO A 34 -15.48 21.74 1.55
C PRO A 34 -14.93 20.32 1.60
N ALA A 35 -14.15 19.96 0.57
CA ALA A 35 -13.38 18.73 0.56
C ALA A 35 -12.58 18.69 1.86
N THR A 36 -12.90 17.70 2.72
CA THR A 36 -12.13 17.42 3.92
C THR A 36 -10.66 17.33 3.51
N PRO A 37 -9.76 18.14 4.09
CA PRO A 37 -8.36 18.11 3.71
C PRO A 37 -7.86 16.69 3.97
N LYS A 38 -7.44 15.99 2.90
CA LYS A 38 -6.75 14.70 3.02
C LYS A 38 -5.67 14.91 4.08
N GLN A 39 -5.73 14.10 5.13
CA GLN A 39 -4.77 14.12 6.23
C GLN A 39 -3.36 14.35 5.67
N PRO A 40 -2.54 15.23 6.28
CA PRO A 40 -1.18 15.46 5.81
C PRO A 40 -0.46 14.11 5.80
N VAL A 41 -0.31 13.55 4.61
CA VAL A 41 0.41 12.30 4.39
C VAL A 41 1.82 12.52 4.90
N ASP A 42 2.27 11.61 5.78
CA ASP A 42 3.57 11.71 6.42
C ASP A 42 4.64 12.12 5.41
N PRO A 43 5.53 13.07 5.75
CA PRO A 43 6.57 13.54 4.83
C PRO A 43 7.40 12.38 4.28
N VAL A 44 7.59 11.33 5.09
CA VAL A 44 8.26 10.09 4.71
C VAL A 44 7.54 9.33 3.59
N VAL A 45 6.20 9.27 3.63
CA VAL A 45 5.38 8.63 2.58
C VAL A 45 5.46 9.42 1.28
N HIS A 46 5.53 10.75 1.36
CA HIS A 46 5.81 11.61 0.20
C HIS A 46 7.18 11.31 -0.40
N THR A 47 8.22 11.16 0.43
CA THR A 47 9.57 10.78 -0.01
C THR A 47 9.58 9.42 -0.69
N ILE A 48 8.93 8.41 -0.08
CA ILE A 48 8.76 7.09 -0.71
C ILE A 48 8.06 7.23 -2.06
N GLY A 49 6.99 8.04 -2.15
CA GLY A 49 6.29 8.28 -3.42
C GLY A 49 7.16 8.94 -4.49
N LYS A 50 8.11 9.81 -4.12
CA LYS A 50 9.11 10.36 -5.05
C LYS A 50 10.08 9.27 -5.51
N LEU A 51 10.59 8.45 -4.59
CA LEU A 51 11.47 7.32 -4.92
C LEU A 51 10.77 6.33 -5.87
N GLN A 52 9.49 6.03 -5.67
CA GLN A 52 8.70 5.18 -6.56
C GLN A 52 8.55 5.74 -7.98
N LYS A 53 8.50 7.07 -8.15
CA LYS A 53 8.43 7.70 -9.47
C LYS A 53 9.75 7.65 -10.22
N GLN A 54 10.86 7.75 -9.49
CA GLN A 54 12.21 7.83 -10.04
C GLN A 54 12.78 6.44 -10.29
N PHE A 55 12.52 5.51 -9.38
CA PHE A 55 12.99 4.14 -9.40
C PHE A 55 11.80 3.16 -9.35
N PRO A 56 10.96 3.10 -10.39
CA PRO A 56 9.77 2.23 -10.39
C PRO A 56 10.13 0.74 -10.37
N ARG A 57 11.35 0.38 -10.80
CA ARG A 57 11.86 -1.00 -10.79
C ARG A 57 12.27 -1.45 -9.38
N ALA A 58 12.95 -0.60 -8.63
CA ALA A 58 13.35 -0.88 -7.25
C ALA A 58 12.21 -0.69 -6.24
N PHE A 59 11.40 0.35 -6.44
CA PHE A 59 10.28 0.73 -5.59
C PHE A 59 8.95 0.61 -6.35
N PRO A 60 8.43 -0.61 -6.57
CA PRO A 60 7.15 -0.80 -7.24
C PRO A 60 5.99 -0.23 -6.40
N LYS A 61 4.95 0.25 -7.09
CA LYS A 61 3.69 0.70 -6.47
C LYS A 61 2.62 -0.39 -6.59
N ASN A 62 1.69 -0.43 -5.63
CA ASN A 62 0.56 -1.37 -5.62
C ASN A 62 -0.17 -1.36 -6.99
N PRO A 63 -0.49 -2.53 -7.59
CA PRO A 63 -0.59 -3.88 -7.01
C PRO A 63 0.67 -4.76 -7.08
N ALA A 64 1.80 -4.27 -7.61
CA ALA A 64 3.00 -5.11 -7.74
C ALA A 64 3.58 -5.52 -6.36
N PRO A 65 4.07 -6.76 -6.21
CA PRO A 65 4.75 -7.19 -5.00
C PRO A 65 5.99 -6.32 -4.77
N LYS A 66 6.28 -6.01 -3.50
CA LYS A 66 7.56 -5.35 -3.17
C LYS A 66 8.70 -6.29 -3.50
N LEU A 67 9.88 -5.73 -3.75
CA LEU A 67 11.08 -6.49 -4.08
C LEU A 67 12.13 -6.39 -2.97
N PRO A 68 12.95 -7.45 -2.78
CA PRO A 68 14.13 -7.38 -1.93
C PRO A 68 15.08 -6.34 -2.46
N LEU A 69 15.40 -5.32 -1.67
CA LEU A 69 16.37 -4.31 -2.08
C LEU A 69 17.79 -4.82 -1.86
N LYS A 70 18.72 -4.33 -2.68
CA LYS A 70 20.18 -4.51 -2.52
C LYS A 70 20.61 -4.14 -1.09
N VAL A 71 21.55 -4.92 -0.53
CA VAL A 71 22.20 -4.55 0.74
C VAL A 71 23.07 -3.31 0.48
N GLY A 72 22.86 -2.24 1.25
CA GLY A 72 23.53 -0.95 0.99
C GLY A 72 22.79 -0.05 0.00
N ILE A 73 21.55 -0.37 -0.40
CA ILE A 73 20.73 0.50 -1.29
C ILE A 73 20.59 1.94 -0.75
N LEU A 74 20.71 2.12 0.57
CA LEU A 74 20.71 3.45 1.18
C LEU A 74 21.86 4.31 0.65
N GLU A 75 23.07 3.77 0.54
CA GLU A 75 24.25 4.51 0.06
C GLU A 75 24.07 4.91 -1.41
N ASP A 76 23.51 4.01 -2.22
CA ASP A 76 23.18 4.30 -3.62
C ASP A 76 22.11 5.40 -3.72
N LEU A 77 21.10 5.39 -2.84
CA LEU A 77 20.10 6.46 -2.77
C LEU A 77 20.65 7.78 -2.26
N LEU A 78 21.65 7.77 -1.37
CA LEU A 78 22.28 8.99 -0.89
C LEU A 78 23.09 9.68 -1.98
N LYS A 79 23.68 8.92 -2.91
CA LYS A 79 24.32 9.49 -4.12
C LYS A 79 23.31 10.18 -5.04
N GLU A 80 22.10 9.63 -5.12
CA GLU A 80 21.00 10.20 -5.93
C GLU A 80 20.15 11.25 -5.19
N ALA A 81 20.29 11.37 -3.87
CA ALA A 81 19.52 12.31 -3.06
C ALA A 81 19.63 13.79 -3.52
N PRO A 82 20.81 14.30 -3.94
CA PRO A 82 20.94 15.64 -4.50
C PRO A 82 20.11 15.83 -5.78
N ASN A 83 20.08 14.82 -6.67
CA ASN A 83 19.30 14.86 -7.91
C ASN A 83 17.79 14.91 -7.62
N LEU A 84 17.36 14.26 -6.54
CA LEU A 84 15.97 14.20 -6.10
C LEU A 84 15.56 15.36 -5.19
N ARG A 85 16.49 16.25 -4.85
CA ARG A 85 16.31 17.33 -3.85
C ARG A 85 15.75 16.79 -2.54
N LEU A 86 16.30 15.66 -2.09
CA LEU A 86 15.98 15.01 -0.82
C LEU A 86 17.16 15.14 0.12
N THR A 87 16.88 15.27 1.41
CA THR A 87 17.92 15.22 2.44
C THR A 87 18.25 13.77 2.80
N GLU A 88 19.48 13.54 3.26
CA GLU A 88 19.91 12.21 3.75
C GLU A 88 18.96 11.65 4.82
N LYS A 89 18.49 12.51 5.72
CA LYS A 89 17.55 12.13 6.78
C LYS A 89 16.24 11.61 6.21
N GLU A 90 15.67 12.31 5.22
CA GLU A 90 14.42 11.89 4.57
C GLU A 90 14.58 10.56 3.84
N VAL A 91 15.70 10.34 3.15
CA VAL A 91 16.00 9.06 2.47
C VAL A 91 16.11 7.93 3.50
N ARG A 92 16.84 8.16 4.60
CA ARG A 92 17.01 7.18 5.67
C ARG A 92 15.68 6.81 6.32
N ASP A 93 14.84 7.80 6.62
CA ASP A 93 13.51 7.58 7.21
C ASP A 93 12.56 6.87 6.23
N ALA A 94 12.64 7.20 4.94
CA ALA A 94 11.89 6.53 3.88
C ALA A 94 12.27 5.05 3.77
N ILE A 95 13.56 4.73 3.73
CA ILE A 95 14.04 3.34 3.65
C ILE A 95 13.69 2.55 4.90
N LYS A 96 13.89 3.15 6.08
CA LYS A 96 13.51 2.53 7.35
C LYS A 96 12.01 2.19 7.38
N THR A 97 11.16 3.09 6.88
CA THR A 97 9.71 2.86 6.80
C THR A 97 9.35 1.83 5.73
N TRP A 98 10.04 1.86 4.59
CA TRP A 98 9.85 0.90 3.50
C TRP A 98 10.13 -0.55 3.94
N CYS A 99 11.27 -0.78 4.59
CA CYS A 99 11.74 -2.09 5.03
C CYS A 99 11.00 -2.65 6.26
N ARG A 100 10.20 -1.85 6.95
CA ARG A 100 9.35 -2.26 8.08
C ARG A 100 7.93 -2.69 7.67
N GLY A 101 7.60 -2.59 6.39
CA GLY A 101 6.28 -2.99 5.88
C GLY A 101 6.14 -4.49 5.75
N ALA A 102 4.97 -5.05 6.10
CA ALA A 102 4.67 -6.48 5.91
C ALA A 102 4.96 -6.94 4.48
N ARG A 103 4.48 -6.18 3.49
CA ARG A 103 4.75 -6.46 2.06
C ARG A 103 6.23 -6.59 1.71
N TYR A 104 7.12 -5.92 2.43
CA TYR A 104 8.56 -6.06 2.22
C TYR A 104 9.07 -7.36 2.83
N TRP A 105 8.63 -7.71 4.04
CA TRP A 105 8.98 -8.99 4.65
C TRP A 105 8.49 -10.18 3.83
N SER A 106 7.26 -10.12 3.30
CA SER A 106 6.73 -11.19 2.44
C SER A 106 7.50 -11.35 1.12
N SER A 107 8.26 -10.34 0.69
CA SER A 107 9.12 -10.43 -0.50
C SER A 107 10.49 -11.05 -0.21
N LEU A 108 10.91 -11.13 1.05
CA LEU A 108 12.20 -11.70 1.45
C LEU A 108 12.12 -13.23 1.50
N VAL A 109 12.11 -13.84 0.32
CA VAL A 109 12.17 -15.30 0.15
C VAL A 109 13.62 -15.72 -0.11
N GLU A 110 14.06 -16.83 0.47
CA GLU A 110 15.39 -17.37 0.25
C GLU A 110 15.65 -17.57 -1.26
N GLY A 111 16.83 -17.14 -1.73
CA GLY A 111 17.21 -17.23 -3.13
C GLY A 111 16.60 -16.16 -4.05
N ALA A 112 15.69 -15.31 -3.54
CA ALA A 112 15.15 -14.19 -4.30
C ALA A 112 16.27 -13.21 -4.69
N ALA A 113 16.28 -12.78 -5.96
CA ALA A 113 17.23 -11.79 -6.44
C ALA A 113 16.95 -10.44 -5.75
N ARG A 114 17.99 -9.84 -5.17
CA ARG A 114 17.92 -8.47 -4.66
C ARG A 114 18.06 -7.51 -5.83
N VAL A 115 17.27 -6.45 -5.85
CA VAL A 115 17.31 -5.44 -6.92
C VAL A 115 18.00 -4.17 -6.46
N ASP A 116 18.80 -3.58 -7.34
CA ASP A 116 19.34 -2.23 -7.16
C ASP A 116 18.35 -1.14 -7.63
N LEU A 117 18.80 0.12 -7.73
CA LEU A 117 17.95 1.26 -8.11
C LEU A 117 17.49 1.18 -9.57
N GLN A 118 18.31 0.57 -10.42
CA GLN A 118 18.09 0.37 -11.84
C GLN A 118 17.20 -0.84 -12.10
N GLY A 119 17.04 -1.72 -11.10
CA GLY A 119 16.25 -2.93 -11.18
C GLY A 119 17.07 -4.15 -11.60
N ASP A 120 18.40 -4.04 -11.58
CA ASP A 120 19.30 -5.14 -11.87
C ASP A 120 19.47 -6.03 -10.64
N ALA A 121 19.62 -7.33 -10.89
CA ALA A 121 19.78 -8.33 -9.84
C ALA A 121 21.19 -8.25 -9.23
N VAL A 122 21.28 -7.74 -8.00
CA VAL A 122 22.53 -7.58 -7.24
C VAL A 122 22.48 -8.45 -5.99
N GLY A 123 22.86 -9.72 -6.18
CA GLY A 123 22.91 -10.72 -5.13
C GLY A 123 21.55 -11.36 -4.82
N GLN A 124 21.53 -12.17 -3.77
CA GLN A 124 20.36 -12.95 -3.38
C GLN A 124 20.03 -12.78 -1.89
N VAL A 125 18.78 -13.01 -1.53
CA VAL A 125 18.34 -13.07 -0.14
C VAL A 125 18.84 -14.37 0.48
N SER A 126 19.56 -14.26 1.60
CA SER A 126 20.06 -15.41 2.35
C SER A 126 18.94 -16.11 3.12
N ALA A 127 19.12 -17.40 3.43
CA ALA A 127 18.21 -18.15 4.29
C ALA A 127 17.98 -17.45 5.65
N ALA A 128 19.03 -16.87 6.22
CA ALA A 128 18.96 -16.13 7.48
C ALA A 128 18.08 -14.86 7.39
N ASP A 129 18.18 -14.12 6.28
CA ASP A 129 17.35 -12.94 6.04
C ASP A 129 15.88 -13.33 5.87
N ALA A 130 15.62 -14.39 5.10
CA ALA A 130 14.26 -14.90 4.87
C ALA A 130 13.63 -15.40 6.18
N GLY A 131 14.36 -16.18 6.98
CA GLY A 131 13.90 -16.65 8.29
C GLY A 131 13.60 -15.49 9.25
N ARG A 132 14.44 -14.45 9.27
CA ARG A 132 14.19 -13.24 10.07
C ARG A 132 12.93 -12.51 9.61
N ALA A 133 12.71 -12.38 8.30
CA ALA A 133 11.54 -11.72 7.75
C ALA A 133 10.25 -12.45 8.14
N GLN A 134 10.24 -13.78 8.01
CA GLN A 134 9.13 -14.63 8.44
C GLN A 134 8.84 -14.48 9.94
N TYR A 135 9.88 -14.46 10.78
CA TYR A 135 9.72 -14.26 12.22
C TYR A 135 9.09 -12.89 12.56
N LEU A 136 9.54 -11.82 11.90
CA LEU A 136 8.99 -10.47 12.10
C LEU A 136 7.53 -10.36 11.64
N GLU A 137 7.20 -11.00 10.52
CA GLU A 137 5.83 -11.07 10.01
C GLU A 137 4.92 -11.83 10.98
N ALA A 138 5.37 -12.99 11.47
CA ALA A 138 4.65 -13.77 12.47
C ALA A 138 4.41 -12.97 13.77
N GLN A 139 5.45 -12.29 14.29
CA GLN A 139 5.29 -11.42 15.47
C GLN A 139 4.27 -10.30 15.24
N ARG A 140 4.27 -9.70 14.05
CA ARG A 140 3.30 -8.64 13.72
C ARG A 140 1.88 -9.19 13.68
N LEU A 141 1.68 -10.35 13.05
CA LEU A 141 0.36 -11.00 12.99
C LEU A 141 -0.12 -11.36 14.41
N ALA A 142 0.75 -11.93 15.24
CA ALA A 142 0.44 -12.24 16.64
C ALA A 142 0.08 -10.99 17.45
N ARG A 143 0.80 -9.88 17.26
CA ARG A 143 0.44 -8.58 17.89
C ARG A 143 -0.88 -8.01 17.37
N ALA A 144 -1.18 -8.20 16.09
CA ALA A 144 -2.44 -7.74 15.51
C ALA A 144 -3.64 -8.55 16.02
N SER A 145 -3.48 -9.86 16.26
CA SER A 145 -4.51 -10.71 16.85
C SER A 145 -4.67 -10.50 18.36
N SER A 146 -3.60 -10.12 19.06
CA SER A 146 -3.62 -9.88 20.51
C SER A 146 -3.90 -8.42 20.90
N ALA A 147 -4.00 -7.50 19.94
CA ALA A 147 -4.37 -6.13 20.21
C ALA A 147 -5.85 -6.11 20.68
N PRO A 148 -6.15 -5.63 21.91
CA PRO A 148 -7.53 -5.51 22.34
C PRO A 148 -8.24 -4.57 21.35
N ALA A 149 -9.38 -4.99 20.84
CA ALA A 149 -10.28 -4.13 20.09
C ALA A 149 -10.44 -2.84 20.90
N LYS A 150 -9.90 -1.72 20.39
CA LYS A 150 -10.11 -0.41 21.03
C LYS A 150 -11.61 -0.26 21.24
N ALA A 151 -12.01 -0.35 22.51
CA ALA A 151 -13.34 -0.07 22.95
C ALA A 151 -13.71 1.31 22.43
N LYS A 152 -14.74 1.37 21.57
CA LYS A 152 -15.48 2.60 21.33
C LYS A 152 -16.14 2.96 22.67
N ALA A 153 -15.67 4.02 23.29
CA ALA A 153 -16.40 4.80 24.28
C ALA A 153 -16.54 6.22 23.71
#